data_AF-A0A7Y3MS62-F1
#
_entry.id   AF-A0A7Y3MS62-F1
#
_cell.length_a   1.000
_cell.length_b   1.000
_cell.length_c   1.000
_cell.angle_alpha   90.00
_cell.angle_beta   90.00
_cell.angle_gamma   90.00
#
_symmetry.space_group_name_H-M   'P 1'
#
loop_
_entity.id
_entity.type
_entity.pdbx_description
1 polymer ?
#
loop_
_entity_poly.entity_id
_entity_poly.type
_entity_poly.pdbx_seq_one_letter_code
_entity_poly.pdbx_strand_id
1 'polypeptide(L)' 'MDGPSPPLFVPGLFLRVLIIVMFAVLVTFVVIYLVSGPISTVDTTGTLICTPIVAYLVHLWLAPMDPIDHE' A
#
# COMPACT_ATOMS: atom_id res chain seq x y z
N MET A 1 -6.63 18.37 -24.20
CA MET A 1 -7.27 17.05 -24.42
C MET A 1 -7.69 16.57 -23.06
N ASP A 2 -8.90 16.94 -22.64
CA ASP A 2 -9.44 16.50 -21.35
C ASP A 2 -10.02 15.10 -21.55
N GLY A 3 -9.12 14.12 -21.61
CA GLY A 3 -9.51 12.72 -21.53
C GLY A 3 -10.21 12.44 -20.20
N PRO A 4 -11.08 11.42 -20.12
CA PRO A 4 -11.75 11.07 -18.88
C PRO A 4 -10.70 10.81 -17.80
N SER A 5 -10.81 11.52 -16.67
CA SER A 5 -9.96 11.29 -15.50
C SER A 5 -10.12 9.85 -15.03
N PRO A 6 -9.02 9.14 -14.69
CA PRO A 6 -9.11 7.79 -14.18
C PRO A 6 -9.94 7.76 -12.89
N PRO A 7 -10.66 6.66 -12.61
CA PRO A 7 -11.45 6.54 -11.40
C PRO A 7 -10.58 6.73 -10.15
N LEU A 8 -11.08 7.52 -9.21
CA LEU A 8 -10.37 7.86 -7.97
C LEU A 8 -10.06 6.62 -7.12
N PHE A 9 -10.85 5.55 -7.29
CA PHE A 9 -10.63 4.28 -6.62
C PHE A 9 -10.83 3.11 -7.58
N VAL A 10 -9.81 2.25 -7.67
CA VAL A 10 -9.83 1.00 -8.44
C VAL A 10 -9.65 -0.14 -7.43
N PRO A 11 -10.73 -0.87 -7.07
CA PRO A 11 -10.68 -1.85 -5.99
C PRO A 11 -9.64 -2.96 -6.19
N GLY A 12 -9.52 -3.48 -7.42
CA GLY A 12 -8.56 -4.54 -7.74
C GLY A 12 -7.12 -4.08 -7.58
N LEU A 13 -6.78 -2.91 -8.10
CA LEU A 13 -5.45 -2.30 -7.95
C LEU A 13 -5.16 -2.00 -6.47
N PHE A 14 -6.11 -1.39 -5.76
CA PHE A 14 -5.95 -1.09 -4.33
C PHE A 14 -5.66 -2.36 -3.52
N LEU A 15 -6.39 -3.45 -3.76
CA LEU A 15 -6.18 -4.72 -3.06
C LEU A 15 -4.79 -5.29 -3.34
N ARG A 16 -4.33 -5.27 -4.61
CA ARG A 16 -2.98 -5.70 -4.99
C ARG A 16 -1.92 -4.87 -4.26
N VAL A 17 -2.05 -3.55 -4.28
CA VAL A 17 -1.13 -2.63 -3.62
C VAL A 17 -1.13 -2.85 -2.10
N LEU A 18 -2.30 -3.02 -1.48
CA LEU A 18 -2.43 -3.27 -0.05
C LEU A 18 -1.70 -4.55 0.37
N ILE A 19 -1.83 -5.63 -0.40
CA ILE A 19 -1.13 -6.89 -0.14
C ILE A 19 0.39 -6.70 -0.24
N ILE A 20 0.87 -5.98 -1.26
CA ILE A 20 2.31 -5.71 -1.44
C ILE A 20 2.85 -4.87 -0.29
N VAL A 21 2.16 -3.79 0.08
CA VAL A 21 2.56 -2.92 1.20
C VAL A 21 2.54 -3.69 2.52
N MET A 22 1.50 -4.50 2.77
CA MET A 22 1.46 -5.35 3.96
C MET A 22 2.63 -6.33 4.03
N PHE A 23 2.97 -6.98 2.91
CA PHE A 23 4.12 -7.86 2.86
C PHE A 23 5.43 -7.12 3.12
N ALA A 24 5.61 -5.93 2.53
CA ALA A 24 6.78 -5.09 2.77
C ALA A 24 6.91 -4.67 4.24
N VAL A 25 5.79 -4.34 4.90
CA VAL A 25 5.75 -4.02 6.34
C VAL A 25 6.17 -5.21 7.18
N LEU A 26 5.66 -6.42 6.89
CA LEU A 26 6.05 -7.63 7.60
C LEU A 26 7.55 -7.93 7.47
N VAL A 27 8.09 -7.84 6.24
CA VAL A 27 9.53 -8.01 6.00
C VAL A 27 10.33 -6.96 6.78
N THR A 28 9.87 -5.71 6.78
CA THR A 28 10.52 -4.62 7.51
C THR A 28 10.54 -4.89 9.02
N PHE A 29 9.44 -5.38 9.60
CA PHE A 29 9.41 -5.77 11.01
C PHE A 29 10.36 -6.92 11.32
N VAL A 30 10.44 -7.94 10.46
CA VAL A 30 11.41 -9.03 10.64
C VAL A 30 12.84 -8.50 10.64
N VAL A 31 13.18 -7.63 9.69
CA VAL A 31 14.51 -7.02 9.60
C VAL A 31 14.83 -6.18 10.83
N ILE A 32 13.89 -5.31 11.25
CA ILE A 32 14.08 -4.47 12.45
C ILE A 32 14.24 -5.35 13.69
N TYR A 33 13.46 -6.42 13.81
CA TYR A 33 13.56 -7.35 14.94
C TYR A 33 14.94 -8.02 15.01
N LEU A 34 15.49 -8.43 13.86
CA LEU A 34 16.80 -9.06 13.79
C LEU A 34 17.96 -8.10 14.12
N VAL A 35 17.82 -6.81 13.79
CA VAL A 35 18.88 -5.80 13.98
C VAL A 35 18.80 -5.12 15.34
N SER A 36 17.60 -4.75 15.78
CA SER A 36 17.38 -3.87 16.93
C SER A 36 16.62 -4.54 18.08
N GLY A 37 16.17 -5.78 17.90
CA GLY A 37 15.42 -6.53 18.91
C GLY A 37 13.92 -6.18 18.96
N PRO A 38 13.26 -6.32 20.12
CA PRO A 38 11.80 -6.23 20.20
C PRO A 38 11.27 -4.84 19.79
N ILE A 39 10.22 -4.86 18.97
CA ILE A 39 9.56 -3.66 18.45
C ILE A 39 8.47 -3.23 19.43
N SER A 40 8.38 -1.91 19.68
CA SER A 40 7.34 -1.34 20.53
C SER A 40 5.94 -1.61 19.94
N THR A 41 4.98 -1.97 20.80
CA THR A 41 3.58 -2.15 20.40
C THR A 41 2.99 -0.90 19.76
N VAL A 42 3.45 0.29 20.17
CA VAL A 42 3.03 1.57 19.60
C VAL A 42 3.48 1.69 18.15
N ASP A 43 4.73 1.32 17.85
CA ASP A 43 5.29 1.36 16.49
C ASP A 43 4.58 0.36 15.58
N THR A 44 4.32 -0.84 16.09
CA THR A 44 3.56 -1.86 15.35
C THR A 44 2.16 -1.37 15.01
N THR A 45 1.45 -0.81 15.99
CA THR A 45 0.08 -0.33 15.82
C THR A 45 0.03 0.87 14.87
N GLY A 46 0.93 1.83 15.03
CA GLY A 46 1.03 2.99 14.15
C GLY A 46 1.32 2.58 12.71
N THR A 47 2.24 1.64 12.49
CA THR A 47 2.56 1.14 11.16
C THR A 47 1.38 0.39 10.52
N LEU A 48 0.66 -0.42 11.28
CA LEU A 48 -0.55 -1.10 10.79
C LEU A 48 -1.64 -0.11 10.36
N ILE A 49 -1.85 0.97 11.10
CA ILE A 49 -2.80 2.04 10.74
C ILE A 49 -2.32 2.82 9.52
N CYS A 50 -1.01 3.08 9.41
CA CYS A 50 -0.43 3.78 8.27
C CYS A 50 -0.43 2.95 6.98
N THR A 51 -0.42 1.62 7.09
CA THR A 51 -0.37 0.72 5.92
C THR A 51 -1.49 0.99 4.90
N PRO A 52 -2.79 1.02 5.25
CA PRO A 52 -3.84 1.30 4.28
C PRO A 52 -3.73 2.71 3.67
N ILE A 53 -3.21 3.69 4.42
CA ILE A 53 -2.98 5.05 3.92
C ILE A 53 -1.88 5.04 2.86
N VAL A 54 -0.74 4.39 3.14
CA VAL A 54 0.35 4.24 2.17
C VAL A 54 -0.11 3.46 0.95
N ALA A 55 -0.84 2.37 1.15
CA ALA A 55 -1.41 1.59 0.06
C ALA A 55 -2.35 2.42 -0.82
N TYR A 56 -3.16 3.31 -0.22
CA TYR A 56 -4.02 4.22 -0.96
C TYR A 56 -3.22 5.26 -1.76
N LEU A 57 -2.16 5.83 -1.19
CA LEU A 57 -1.30 6.79 -1.91
C LEU A 57 -0.59 6.14 -3.10
N VAL A 58 -0.07 4.92 -2.93
CA VAL A 58 0.54 4.15 -4.02
C VAL A 58 -0.51 3.74 -5.05
N HIS A 59 -1.71 3.37 -4.62
CA HIS A 59 -2.84 3.10 -5.51
C HIS A 59 -3.18 4.32 -6.37
N LEU A 60 -3.30 5.52 -5.79
CA LEU A 60 -3.55 6.76 -6.53
C LEU A 60 -2.43 7.09 -7.52
N TRP A 61 -1.19 6.78 -7.17
CA TRP A 61 -0.05 6.94 -8.06
C TRP A 61 -0.11 5.99 -9.27
N LEU A 62 -0.58 4.76 -9.06
CA LEU A 62 -0.64 3.72 -10.08
C LEU A 62 -1.93 3.74 -10.91
N ALA A 63 -3.03 4.27 -10.38
CA ALA A 63 -4.33 4.27 -11.04
C ALA A 63 -4.34 4.87 -12.45
N PRO A 64 -3.56 5.93 -12.79
CA PRO A 64 -3.47 6.43 -14.16
C PRO A 64 -2.69 5.53 -15.13
N MET A 65 -1.89 4.60 -14.60
CA MET A 65 -1.02 3.70 -15.38
C MET A 65 -1.60 2.29 -15.53
N ASP A 66 -2.63 1.95 -14.76
CA ASP A 66 -3.32 0.67 -14.89
C ASP A 66 -4.12 0.69 -16.20
N PRO A 67 -3.76 -0.13 -17.21
CA PRO A 67 -4.58 -0.24 -18.40
C PRO A 67 -5.93 -0.77 -17.93
N ILE A 68 -6.95 0.08 -17.98
CA ILE A 68 -8.31 -0.35 -17.72
C ILE A 68 -8.62 -1.38 -18.79
N ASP A 69 -8.55 -2.65 -18.42
CA ASP A 69 -9.12 -3.74 -19.21
C ASP A 69 -10.62 -3.42 -19.32
N HIS A 70 -10.98 -2.77 -20.42
CA HIS A 70 -12.35 -2.59 -20.85
C HIS A 70 -12.87 -3.97 -21.27
N GLU A 71 -13.22 -4.81 -20.29
CA GLU A 71 -14.14 -5.94 -20.48
C GLU A 71 -15.60 -5.48 -20.42
#